data_AF-A0A221R9I8-F1
#
_entry.id   AF-A0A221R9I8-F1
#
_cell.length_a   1.000
_cell.length_b   1.000
_cell.length_c   1.000
_cell.angle_alpha   90.00
_cell.angle_beta   90.00
_cell.angle_gamma   90.00
#
_symmetry.space_group_name_H-M   'P 1'
#
loop_
_entity.id
_entity.type
_entity.pdbx_description
1 polymer ?
#
loop_
_entity_poly.entity_id
_entity_poly.type
_entity_poly.pdbx_seq_one_letter_code
_entity_poly.pdbx_strand_id
1 'polypeptide(L)'
;MGTDELLALIQEHHSEGLAHLRASLWSPSGRDGPDRGPDWRRPSMGPVRSVEDRSLSVTLDARVSTYSWFASDPSLTGDLYTVSMRTDHRLLGQRTALGHSEADAWALAVLGAENARLIYWSVAVAGLITTLCHHLYVDPEGQTARLPRGSSLAERSARISDSLD
;
A
#
# COMPACT_ATOMS: atom_id res chain seq x y z
N MET A 1 17.28 9.63 1.26
CA MET A 1 17.73 9.03 -0.02
C MET A 1 16.66 9.29 -1.07
N GLY A 2 16.97 9.13 -2.36
CA GLY A 2 15.92 9.18 -3.40
C GLY A 2 15.02 7.95 -3.35
N THR A 3 13.77 8.06 -3.78
CA THR A 3 12.81 6.95 -3.82
C THR A 3 13.32 5.77 -4.65
N ASP A 4 14.00 6.02 -5.76
CA ASP A 4 14.56 4.97 -6.63
C ASP A 4 15.69 4.18 -5.96
N GLU A 5 16.56 4.87 -5.22
CA GLU A 5 17.64 4.23 -4.45
C GLU A 5 17.08 3.39 -3.31
N LEU A 6 16.07 3.91 -2.62
CA LEU A 6 15.33 3.18 -1.59
C LEU A 6 14.64 1.95 -2.15
N LEU A 7 13.99 2.07 -3.31
CA LEU A 7 13.31 0.97 -3.98
C LEU A 7 14.29 -0.16 -4.32
N ALA A 8 15.46 0.19 -4.88
CA ALA A 8 16.48 -0.80 -5.21
C ALA A 8 16.96 -1.57 -3.96
N LEU A 9 17.28 -0.86 -2.87
CA LEU A 9 17.70 -1.47 -1.61
C LEU A 9 16.61 -2.35 -0.99
N ILE A 10 15.36 -1.89 -1.01
CA ILE A 10 14.21 -2.64 -0.52
C ILE A 10 14.05 -3.95 -1.31
N GLN A 11 14.11 -3.87 -2.64
CA GLN A 11 13.99 -5.04 -3.51
C GLN A 11 15.13 -6.03 -3.30
N GLU A 12 16.36 -5.55 -3.16
CA GLU A 12 17.53 -6.39 -2.92
C GLU A 12 17.42 -7.12 -1.57
N HIS A 13 17.16 -6.38 -0.49
CA HIS A 13 17.17 -6.93 0.87
C HIS A 13 15.93 -7.75 1.23
N HIS A 14 14.81 -7.54 0.54
CA HIS A 14 13.52 -8.12 0.91
C HIS A 14 12.79 -8.85 -0.22
N SER A 15 13.52 -9.25 -1.26
CA SER A 15 12.99 -9.91 -2.46
C SER A 15 12.02 -11.06 -2.17
N GLU A 16 12.36 -11.98 -1.26
CA GLU A 16 11.51 -13.13 -0.92
C GLU A 16 10.18 -12.71 -0.26
N GLY A 17 10.26 -11.83 0.75
CA GLY A 17 9.07 -11.32 1.45
C GLY A 17 8.17 -10.52 0.51
N LEU A 18 8.75 -9.71 -0.36
CA LEU A 18 8.03 -8.96 -1.40
C LEU A 18 7.36 -9.89 -2.40
N ALA A 19 8.06 -10.93 -2.86
CA ALA A 19 7.49 -11.91 -3.79
C ALA A 19 6.28 -12.63 -3.17
N HIS A 20 6.39 -13.05 -1.90
CA HIS A 20 5.29 -13.68 -1.17
C HIS A 20 4.09 -12.73 -0.96
N LEU A 21 4.36 -11.49 -0.53
CA LEU A 21 3.33 -10.48 -0.32
C LEU A 21 2.60 -10.17 -1.63
N ARG A 22 3.34 -10.00 -2.73
CA ARG A 22 2.78 -9.76 -4.08
C ARG A 22 1.93 -10.94 -4.53
N ALA A 23 2.46 -12.16 -4.47
CA ALA A 23 1.71 -13.36 -4.85
C ALA A 23 0.39 -13.46 -4.08
N SER A 24 0.42 -13.16 -2.78
CA SER A 24 -0.77 -13.18 -1.93
C SER A 24 -1.75 -12.06 -2.29
N LEU A 25 -1.27 -10.83 -2.52
CA LEU A 25 -2.09 -9.67 -2.87
C LEU A 25 -2.81 -9.83 -4.21
N TRP A 26 -2.11 -10.32 -5.24
CA TRP A 26 -2.64 -10.48 -6.59
C TRP A 26 -3.43 -11.79 -6.78
N SER A 27 -3.50 -12.63 -5.75
CA SER A 27 -4.33 -13.84 -5.75
C SER A 27 -5.79 -13.54 -5.38
N PRO A 28 -6.74 -14.43 -5.73
CA PRO A 28 -8.12 -14.33 -5.24
C PRO A 28 -8.22 -14.26 -3.70
N SER A 29 -7.29 -14.89 -2.98
CA SER A 29 -7.20 -14.84 -1.52
C SER A 29 -6.86 -13.46 -0.94
N GLY A 30 -6.34 -12.53 -1.75
CA GLY A 30 -6.08 -11.15 -1.34
C GLY A 30 -7.33 -10.25 -1.26
N ARG A 31 -8.48 -10.73 -1.77
CA ARG A 31 -9.74 -9.99 -1.82
C ARG A 31 -10.45 -9.95 -0.46
N ASP A 32 -10.76 -8.75 -0.01
CA ASP A 32 -11.69 -8.50 1.09
C ASP A 32 -13.12 -8.84 0.62
N GLY A 33 -13.75 -9.86 1.18
CA GLY A 33 -15.11 -10.28 0.77
C GLY A 33 -15.90 -11.04 1.85
N PRO A 34 -17.18 -11.37 1.57
CA PRO A 34 -18.03 -12.16 2.47
C PRO A 34 -17.64 -13.65 2.52
N ASP A 35 -16.98 -14.17 1.49
CA ASP A 35 -16.55 -15.58 1.38
C ASP A 35 -15.24 -15.87 2.13
N ARG A 36 -14.92 -15.08 3.17
CA ARG A 36 -13.72 -15.34 3.98
C ARG A 36 -13.92 -16.61 4.78
N GLY A 37 -13.07 -17.60 4.52
CA GLY A 37 -12.88 -18.71 5.43
C GLY A 37 -12.35 -18.22 6.81
N PRO A 38 -12.56 -19.00 7.87
CA PRO A 38 -12.13 -18.65 9.24
C PRO A 38 -10.61 -18.43 9.36
N ASP A 39 -9.82 -18.98 8.45
CA ASP A 39 -8.36 -18.88 8.42
C ASP A 39 -7.83 -17.74 7.53
N TRP A 40 -8.73 -16.91 6.95
CA TRP A 40 -8.30 -15.80 6.11
C TRP A 40 -7.43 -14.82 6.91
N ARG A 41 -6.25 -14.54 6.37
CA ARG A 41 -5.29 -13.57 6.90
C ARG A 41 -5.02 -12.52 5.83
N ARG A 42 -5.00 -11.26 6.25
CA ARG A 42 -4.57 -10.18 5.37
C ARG A 42 -3.11 -10.44 4.96
N PRO A 43 -2.79 -10.38 3.65
CA PRO A 43 -1.40 -10.42 3.19
C PRO A 43 -0.57 -9.36 3.95
N SER A 44 0.52 -9.78 4.57
CA SER A 44 1.37 -8.87 5.32
C SER A 44 2.83 -9.27 5.25
N MET A 45 3.70 -8.32 5.57
CA MET A 45 5.14 -8.50 5.61
C MET A 45 5.74 -7.69 6.77
N GLY A 46 6.65 -8.33 7.52
CA GLY A 46 7.38 -7.71 8.61
C GLY A 46 7.02 -8.26 9.99
N PRO A 47 7.53 -7.62 11.07
CA PRO A 47 8.27 -6.36 11.05
C PRO A 47 9.65 -6.48 10.38
N VAL A 48 9.94 -5.61 9.41
CA VAL A 48 11.28 -5.42 8.80
C VAL A 48 11.89 -4.11 9.28
N ARG A 49 13.21 -3.92 9.13
CA ARG A 49 13.84 -2.64 9.50
C ARG A 49 13.57 -1.60 8.42
N SER A 50 13.38 -0.35 8.83
CA SER A 50 13.43 0.77 7.89
C SER A 50 14.85 0.89 7.32
N VAL A 51 14.93 1.26 6.05
CA VAL A 51 16.17 1.48 5.31
C VAL A 51 16.81 2.81 5.72
N GLU A 52 16.00 3.86 5.92
CA GLU A 52 16.50 5.19 6.30
C GLU A 52 16.76 5.31 7.81
N ASP A 53 15.96 4.66 8.66
CA ASP A 53 16.09 4.70 10.12
C ASP A 53 16.03 3.31 10.76
N ARG A 54 17.19 2.80 11.14
CA ARG A 54 17.36 1.46 11.75
C ARG A 54 16.71 1.32 13.13
N SER A 55 16.35 2.44 13.78
CA SER A 55 15.59 2.43 15.03
C SER A 55 14.13 2.05 14.82
N LEU A 56 13.64 2.09 13.58
CA LEU A 56 12.26 1.82 13.21
C LEU A 56 12.09 0.42 12.63
N SER A 57 10.91 -0.14 12.88
CA SER A 57 10.41 -1.31 12.18
C SER A 57 9.17 -0.97 11.38
N VAL A 58 9.10 -1.49 10.16
CA VAL A 58 7.99 -1.34 9.22
C VAL A 58 7.24 -2.67 9.14
N THR A 59 5.92 -2.63 9.30
CA THR A 59 5.01 -3.72 8.96
C THR A 59 4.14 -3.27 7.80
N LEU A 60 4.11 -4.04 6.72
CA LEU A 60 3.24 -3.82 5.57
C LEU A 60 2.02 -4.72 5.69
N ASP A 61 0.84 -4.14 5.48
CA ASP A 61 -0.42 -4.86 5.33
C ASP A 61 -1.00 -4.53 3.96
N ALA A 62 -1.30 -5.54 3.15
CA ALA A 62 -1.86 -5.35 1.82
C ALA A 62 -3.26 -5.97 1.71
N ARG A 63 -4.14 -5.38 0.92
CA ARG A 63 -5.50 -5.87 0.69
C ARG A 63 -6.03 -5.46 -0.67
N VAL A 64 -7.01 -6.19 -1.18
CA VAL A 64 -7.82 -5.82 -2.33
C VAL A 64 -9.25 -5.59 -1.85
N SER A 65 -9.90 -4.53 -2.28
CA SER A 65 -11.30 -4.27 -1.96
C SER A 65 -12.07 -3.85 -3.20
N THR A 66 -13.32 -4.29 -3.34
CA THR A 66 -14.17 -3.86 -4.46
C THR A 66 -14.36 -2.34 -4.41
N TYR A 67 -14.08 -1.65 -5.51
CA TYR A 67 -14.07 -0.19 -5.55
C TYR A 67 -15.45 0.43 -5.26
N SER A 68 -16.52 -0.25 -5.67
CA SER A 68 -17.90 0.19 -5.43
C SER A 68 -18.26 0.33 -3.95
N TRP A 69 -17.48 -0.23 -3.02
CA TRP A 69 -17.66 -0.02 -1.58
C TRP A 69 -17.22 1.37 -1.10
N PHE A 70 -16.35 2.05 -1.84
CA PHE A 70 -15.80 3.36 -1.49
C PHE A 70 -16.27 4.48 -2.42
N ALA A 71 -16.75 4.11 -3.61
CA ALA A 71 -17.33 5.04 -4.54
C ALA A 71 -18.70 5.51 -4.06
N SER A 72 -18.96 6.82 -4.19
CA SER A 72 -20.31 7.36 -4.02
C SER A 72 -21.24 6.93 -5.17
N ASP A 73 -20.67 6.46 -6.28
CA ASP A 73 -21.37 5.93 -7.45
C ASP A 73 -21.15 4.40 -7.55
N PRO A 74 -22.20 3.58 -7.33
CA PRO A 74 -22.14 2.12 -7.44
C PRO A 74 -21.83 1.59 -8.83
N SER A 75 -21.95 2.41 -9.88
CA SER A 75 -21.57 2.03 -11.25
C SER A 75 -20.06 1.99 -11.45
N LEU A 76 -19.29 2.60 -10.54
CA LEU A 76 -17.83 2.50 -10.51
C LEU A 76 -17.41 1.15 -9.95
N THR A 77 -17.12 0.24 -10.87
CA THR A 77 -16.68 -1.14 -10.62
C THR A 77 -15.15 -1.23 -10.65
N GLY A 78 -14.60 -2.44 -10.47
CA GLY A 78 -13.16 -2.66 -10.36
C GLY A 78 -12.70 -2.88 -8.93
N ASP A 79 -11.39 -3.01 -8.78
CA ASP A 79 -10.73 -3.38 -7.52
C ASP A 79 -9.73 -2.31 -7.10
N LEU A 80 -9.69 -2.04 -5.79
CA LEU A 80 -8.73 -1.15 -5.17
C LEU A 80 -7.73 -1.95 -4.36
N TYR A 81 -6.49 -1.95 -4.82
CA TYR A 81 -5.35 -2.54 -4.14
C TYR A 81 -4.81 -1.51 -3.17
N THR A 82 -4.68 -1.87 -1.89
CA THR A 82 -4.17 -0.97 -0.85
C THR A 82 -3.00 -1.62 -0.14
N VAL A 83 -1.91 -0.87 0.03
CA VAL A 83 -0.78 -1.21 0.90
C VAL A 83 -0.73 -0.18 2.01
N SER A 84 -0.79 -0.64 3.26
CA SER A 84 -0.72 0.20 4.45
C SER A 84 0.57 -0.11 5.21
N MET A 85 1.21 0.92 5.72
CA MET A 85 2.48 0.80 6.43
C MET A 85 2.31 1.26 7.86
N ARG A 86 2.53 0.32 8.79
CA ARG A 86 2.68 0.62 10.21
C ARG A 86 4.16 0.71 10.54
N THR A 87 4.53 1.78 11.22
CA THR A 87 5.88 1.98 11.71
C THR A 87 5.92 2.14 13.22
N ASP A 88 6.84 1.39 13.83
CA ASP A 88 7.01 1.33 15.29
C ASP A 88 8.50 1.54 15.62
N HIS A 89 8.80 2.38 16.60
CA HIS A 89 10.15 2.54 17.15
C HIS A 89 10.51 1.30 17.97
N ARG A 90 11.57 0.59 17.57
CA ARG A 90 11.87 -0.77 18.02
C ARG A 90 12.15 -0.89 19.52
N LEU A 91 12.70 0.15 20.14
CA LEU A 91 13.01 0.16 21.58
C LEU A 91 11.85 0.70 22.43
N LEU A 92 11.02 1.57 21.86
CA LEU A 92 9.98 2.25 22.62
C LEU A 92 8.61 1.59 22.44
N GLY A 93 8.46 0.74 21.39
CA GLY A 93 7.18 0.15 21.01
C GLY A 93 6.13 1.19 20.59
N GLN A 94 6.56 2.42 20.33
CA GLN A 94 5.69 3.53 19.98
C GLN A 94 5.56 3.67 18.48
N ARG A 95 4.34 3.94 18.01
CA ARG A 95 4.11 4.26 16.60
C ARG A 95 4.77 5.57 16.25
N THR A 96 5.42 5.59 15.10
CA THR A 96 6.06 6.78 14.53
C THR A 96 5.73 6.88 13.04
N ALA A 97 5.96 8.04 12.44
CA ALA A 97 5.82 8.19 11.00
C ALA A 97 7.03 7.60 10.26
N LEU A 98 6.78 7.03 9.08
CA LEU A 98 7.82 6.69 8.10
C LEU A 98 8.08 7.92 7.21
N GLY A 99 9.30 8.08 6.71
CA GLY A 99 9.59 9.07 5.67
C GLY A 99 8.78 8.79 4.41
N HIS A 100 8.29 9.85 3.73
CA HIS A 100 7.47 9.71 2.53
C HIS A 100 8.21 8.96 1.40
N SER A 101 9.49 9.27 1.17
CA SER A 101 10.30 8.59 0.15
C SER A 101 10.44 7.09 0.39
N GLU A 102 10.69 6.67 1.64
CA GLU A 102 10.76 5.25 1.98
C GLU A 102 9.38 4.58 1.88
N ALA A 103 8.32 5.27 2.32
CA ALA A 103 6.97 4.75 2.17
C ALA A 103 6.58 4.56 0.69
N ASP A 104 6.88 5.53 -0.17
CA ASP A 104 6.66 5.42 -1.62
C ASP A 104 7.47 4.28 -2.22
N ALA A 105 8.72 4.10 -1.82
CA ALA A 105 9.57 3.01 -2.28
C ALA A 105 9.00 1.63 -1.89
N TRP A 106 8.50 1.47 -0.66
CA TRP A 106 7.78 0.27 -0.24
C TRP A 106 6.52 0.02 -1.06
N ALA A 107 5.76 1.07 -1.36
CA ALA A 107 4.54 0.96 -2.18
C ALA A 107 4.86 0.52 -3.60
N LEU A 108 5.88 1.11 -4.23
CA LEU A 108 6.36 0.75 -5.56
C LEU A 108 6.87 -0.71 -5.59
N ALA A 109 7.57 -1.16 -4.54
CA ALA A 109 8.06 -2.53 -4.46
C ALA A 109 6.92 -3.56 -4.47
N VAL A 110 5.78 -3.24 -3.82
CA VAL A 110 4.61 -4.13 -3.71
C VAL A 110 3.65 -3.99 -4.89
N LEU A 111 3.29 -2.76 -5.27
CA LEU A 111 2.28 -2.46 -6.29
C LEU A 111 2.83 -2.41 -7.71
N GLY A 112 4.16 -2.46 -7.88
CA GLY A 112 4.84 -2.39 -9.17
C GLY A 112 5.32 -0.97 -9.48
N ALA A 113 6.60 -0.83 -9.79
CA ALA A 113 7.22 0.46 -10.09
C ALA A 113 6.70 1.04 -11.41
N GLU A 114 6.30 0.17 -12.35
CA GLU A 114 5.62 0.53 -13.59
C GLU A 114 4.32 1.31 -13.35
N ASN A 115 3.72 1.17 -12.16
CA ASN A 115 2.46 1.81 -11.77
C ASN A 115 2.66 3.14 -11.02
N ALA A 116 3.88 3.66 -10.88
CA ALA A 116 4.18 4.83 -10.05
C ALA A 116 3.23 6.02 -10.26
N ARG A 117 2.86 6.31 -11.52
CA ARG A 117 1.96 7.43 -11.90
C ARG A 117 0.47 7.18 -11.60
N LEU A 118 0.13 5.95 -11.27
CA LEU A 118 -1.22 5.47 -10.95
C LEU A 118 -1.40 5.15 -9.47
N ILE A 119 -0.33 5.26 -8.67
CA ILE A 119 -0.40 5.06 -7.22
C ILE A 119 -0.70 6.39 -6.54
N TYR A 120 -1.70 6.34 -5.67
CA TYR A 120 -2.17 7.44 -4.85
C TYR A 120 -1.88 7.13 -3.40
N TRP A 121 -1.62 8.13 -2.57
CA TRP A 121 -1.47 7.93 -1.13
C TRP A 121 -2.55 8.69 -0.37
N SER A 122 -2.95 8.11 0.75
CA SER A 122 -3.83 8.72 1.74
C SER A 122 -3.32 8.42 3.15
N VAL A 123 -3.80 9.17 4.12
CA VAL A 123 -3.54 8.89 5.53
C VAL A 123 -4.81 8.35 6.16
N ALA A 124 -4.74 7.12 6.67
CA ALA A 124 -5.76 6.61 7.55
C ALA A 124 -5.46 7.04 8.99
N VAL A 125 -6.45 7.63 9.64
CA VAL A 125 -6.38 8.00 11.06
C VAL A 125 -7.29 7.07 11.84
N ALA A 126 -6.71 6.30 12.75
CA ALA A 126 -7.44 5.46 13.70
C ALA A 126 -7.06 5.88 15.13
N GLY A 127 -7.87 6.75 15.74
CA GLY A 127 -7.52 7.40 17.00
C GLY A 127 -6.38 8.42 16.81
N LEU A 128 -5.32 8.31 17.61
CA LEU A 128 -4.13 9.19 17.54
C LEU A 128 -3.06 8.71 16.53
N ILE A 129 -3.37 7.65 15.78
CA ILE A 129 -2.39 6.96 14.95
C ILE A 129 -2.66 7.25 13.49
N THR A 130 -1.64 7.74 12.80
CA THR A 130 -1.60 7.87 11.34
C THR A 130 -0.97 6.62 10.74
N THR A 131 -1.58 6.09 9.69
CA THR A 131 -1.05 5.01 8.85
C THR A 131 -1.05 5.51 7.43
N LEU A 132 0.12 5.49 6.78
CA LEU A 132 0.21 5.87 5.38
C LEU A 132 -0.25 4.69 4.53
N CYS A 133 -1.16 4.99 3.61
CA CYS A 133 -1.81 4.02 2.75
C CYS A 133 -1.60 4.40 1.30
N HIS A 134 -1.13 3.47 0.49
CA HIS A 134 -1.00 3.62 -0.94
C HIS A 134 -2.05 2.77 -1.65
N HIS A 135 -2.56 3.31 -2.75
CA HIS A 135 -3.70 2.77 -3.47
C HIS A 135 -3.41 2.68 -4.96
N LEU A 136 -3.76 1.55 -5.55
CA LEU A 136 -3.73 1.30 -6.99
C LEU A 136 -5.10 0.79 -7.42
N TYR A 137 -5.69 1.44 -8.42
CA TYR A 137 -6.95 1.02 -9.00
C TYR A 137 -6.72 0.09 -10.19
N VAL A 138 -7.49 -0.99 -10.22
CA VAL A 138 -7.54 -1.96 -11.31
C VAL A 138 -8.97 -2.01 -11.82
N ASP A 139 -9.15 -1.80 -13.12
CA ASP A 139 -10.45 -1.80 -13.76
C ASP A 139 -11.07 -3.21 -13.85
N PRO A 140 -12.35 -3.34 -14.25
CA PRO A 140 -13.01 -4.64 -14.40
C PRO A 140 -12.32 -5.58 -15.40
N GLU A 141 -11.59 -5.03 -16.36
CA GLU A 141 -10.78 -5.75 -17.34
C GLU A 141 -9.43 -6.25 -16.77
N GLY A 142 -9.13 -5.92 -15.52
CA GLY A 142 -7.91 -6.31 -14.82
C GLY A 142 -6.70 -5.44 -15.16
N GLN A 143 -6.90 -4.28 -15.76
CA GLN A 143 -5.84 -3.33 -16.11
C GLN A 143 -5.68 -2.25 -15.04
N THR A 144 -4.44 -1.91 -14.74
CA THR A 144 -4.13 -0.78 -13.85
C THR A 144 -4.51 0.53 -14.54
N ALA A 145 -5.34 1.33 -13.89
CA ALA A 145 -5.87 2.56 -14.47
C ALA A 145 -5.88 3.70 -13.44
N ARG A 146 -6.16 4.92 -13.92
CA ARG A 146 -6.39 6.05 -13.01
C ARG A 146 -7.67 5.81 -12.22
N LEU A 147 -7.67 6.26 -10.96
CA LEU A 147 -8.88 6.27 -10.14
C LEU A 147 -10.01 7.02 -10.88
N PRO A 148 -11.20 6.40 -11.02
CA PRO A 148 -12.37 7.07 -11.57
C PRO A 148 -12.72 8.33 -10.76
N ARG A 149 -13.13 9.39 -11.47
CA ARG A 149 -13.58 10.65 -10.84
C ARG A 149 -14.87 10.43 -10.03
N GLY A 150 -15.02 11.15 -8.93
CA GLY A 150 -16.22 11.06 -8.07
C GLY A 150 -16.12 10.06 -6.92
N SER A 151 -14.92 9.55 -6.61
CA SER A 151 -14.68 8.87 -5.34
C SER A 151 -14.08 9.80 -4.30
N SER A 152 -14.52 9.63 -3.06
CA SER A 152 -13.95 10.32 -1.90
C SER A 152 -12.44 10.05 -1.74
N LEU A 153 -11.94 8.93 -2.28
CA LEU A 153 -10.51 8.62 -2.30
C LEU A 153 -9.75 9.48 -3.31
N ALA A 154 -10.26 9.64 -4.53
CA ALA A 154 -9.65 10.49 -5.54
C ALA A 154 -9.60 11.98 -5.12
N GLU A 155 -10.55 12.41 -4.27
CA GLU A 155 -10.62 13.77 -3.74
C GLU A 155 -9.70 14.00 -2.52
N ARG A 156 -9.29 12.94 -1.82
CA ARG A 156 -8.52 13.02 -0.56
C ARG A 156 -7.10 12.46 -0.65
N SER A 157 -6.68 12.04 -1.84
CA SER A 157 -5.37 11.41 -2.05
C SER A 157 -4.48 12.28 -2.94
N ALA A 158 -3.21 12.43 -2.56
CA ALA A 158 -2.18 13.00 -3.43
C ALA A 158 -1.47 11.88 -4.20
N ARG A 159 -0.80 12.20 -5.31
CA ARG A 159 -0.08 11.21 -6.12
C ARG A 159 1.37 11.10 -5.68
N ILE A 160 1.94 9.89 -5.79
CA ILE A 160 3.39 9.71 -5.61
C ILE A 160 4.17 10.58 -6.61
N SER A 161 3.66 10.77 -7.83
CA SER A 161 4.32 11.61 -8.85
C SER A 161 4.60 13.04 -8.40
N ASP A 162 3.83 13.55 -7.44
CA ASP A 162 3.96 14.93 -6.96
C ASP A 162 5.06 15.04 -5.87
N SER A 163 5.69 13.91 -5.50
CA SER A 163 6.77 13.79 -4.51
C SER A 163 8.10 13.31 -5.12
N LEU A 164 8.15 13.14 -6.46
CA LEU A 164 9.33 12.71 -7.21
C LEU A 164 10.16 13.88 -7.78
N ASP A 165 9.87 15.12 -7.37
CA ASP A 165 10.61 16.34 -7.73
C ASP A 165 11.78 16.63 -6.77
#